data_AF-A0A8T3UCJ7-F1
#
_entry.id   AF-A0A8T3UCJ7-F1
#
_cell.length_a   1.000
_cell.length_b   1.000
_cell.length_c   1.000
_cell.angle_alpha   90.00
_cell.angle_beta   90.00
_cell.angle_gamma   90.00
#
_symmetry.space_group_name_H-M   'P 1'
#
loop_
_entity.id
_entity.type
_entity.pdbx_description
1 polymer ?
#
loop_
_entity_poly.entity_id
_entity_poly.type
_entity_poly.pdbx_seq_one_letter_code
_entity_poly.pdbx_strand_id
1 'polypeptide(L)' 'CQVKKSNTPTLLIHGDADDFVPVTMEPEIYKAIPGEKDQLIIKGAGHTKSRYREPETYYKKVYEFIDKYQK' A
#
# COMPACT_ATOMS: atom_id res chain seq x y z
N CYS A 1 1.48 5.14 17.27
CA CYS A 1 1.69 4.87 15.84
C CYS A 1 1.59 6.18 15.07
N GLN A 2 2.64 6.60 14.34
CA GLN A 2 2.69 7.93 13.67
C GLN A 2 1.62 8.09 12.58
N VAL A 3 1.25 7.00 11.89
CA VAL A 3 0.17 6.98 10.89
C VAL A 3 -1.18 7.49 11.42
N LYS A 4 -1.44 7.41 12.73
CA LYS A 4 -2.64 7.97 13.38
C LYS A 4 -2.75 9.50 13.32
N LYS A 5 -1.68 10.19 12.93
CA LYS A 5 -1.67 11.65 12.75
C LYS A 5 -1.82 12.06 11.29
N SER A 6 -1.89 11.09 10.37
CA SER A 6 -2.04 11.38 8.95
C SER A 6 -3.47 11.83 8.66
N ASN A 7 -3.63 13.04 8.12
CA ASN A 7 -4.92 13.53 7.63
C ASN A 7 -5.02 13.41 6.10
N THR A 8 -4.01 12.83 5.45
CA THR A 8 -3.98 12.64 4.01
C THR A 8 -4.44 11.23 3.64
N PRO A 9 -5.16 11.07 2.53
CA PRO A 9 -5.47 9.76 1.99
C PRO A 9 -4.20 8.91 1.84
N THR A 10 -4.24 7.65 2.29
CA THR A 10 -3.05 6.77 2.31
C THR A 10 -3.28 5.51 1.49
N LEU A 11 -2.40 5.24 0.52
CA LEU A 11 -2.34 3.98 -0.20
C LEU A 11 -1.18 3.13 0.35
N LEU A 12 -1.50 1.94 0.86
CA LEU A 12 -0.52 0.94 1.28
C LEU A 12 -0.25 -0.03 0.13
N ILE A 13 1.02 -0.28 -0.19
CA ILE A 13 1.41 -1.29 -1.18
C ILE A 13 2.40 -2.24 -0.52
N HIS A 14 2.08 -3.52 -0.48
CA HIS A 14 2.88 -4.54 0.17
C HIS A 14 3.05 -5.78 -0.72
N GLY A 15 4.13 -6.53 -0.51
CA GLY A 15 4.36 -7.81 -1.15
C GLY A 15 4.19 -8.94 -0.15
N ASP A 16 3.42 -9.97 -0.47
CA ASP A 16 3.17 -11.08 0.49
C ASP A 16 4.40 -11.96 0.77
N ALA A 17 5.43 -11.85 -0.06
CA ALA A 17 6.71 -12.55 0.06
C ALA A 17 7.81 -11.61 0.58
N ASP A 18 7.44 -10.48 1.19
CA ASP A 18 8.37 -9.59 1.88
C ASP A 18 8.93 -10.31 3.12
N ASP A 19 10.22 -10.62 3.04
CA ASP A 19 11.02 -11.29 4.06
C ASP A 19 11.63 -10.32 5.08
N PHE A 20 11.55 -9.01 4.81
CA PHE A 20 12.08 -7.95 5.67
C PHE A 20 10.99 -7.34 6.57
N VAL A 21 9.81 -7.08 6.01
CA VAL A 21 8.63 -6.61 6.75
C VAL A 21 7.50 -7.62 6.54
N PRO A 22 7.13 -8.41 7.56
CA PRO A 22 6.06 -9.40 7.41
C PRO A 22 4.73 -8.74 7.03
N VAL A 23 4.04 -9.32 6.05
CA VAL A 23 2.68 -8.90 5.63
C VAL A 23 1.68 -8.89 6.79
N THR A 24 1.93 -9.64 7.86
CA THR A 24 1.10 -9.64 9.07
C THR A 24 1.06 -8.29 9.80
N MET A 25 2.00 -7.37 9.53
CA MET A 25 1.98 -6.01 10.07
C MET A 25 1.06 -5.07 9.28
N GLU A 26 0.77 -5.38 8.01
CA GLU A 26 -0.06 -4.54 7.14
C GLU A 26 -1.46 -4.28 7.73
N PRO A 27 -2.20 -5.28 8.28
CA PRO A 27 -3.51 -5.04 8.89
C PRO A 27 -3.48 -4.06 10.07
N GLU A 28 -2.40 -4.08 10.86
CA GLU A 28 -2.26 -3.17 12.00
C GLU A 28 -2.04 -1.72 11.54
N ILE A 29 -1.22 -1.54 10.51
CA ILE A 29 -0.96 -0.23 9.89
C ILE A 29 -2.24 0.28 9.20
N TYR A 30 -2.91 -0.57 8.43
CA TYR A 30 -4.16 -0.25 7.74
C TYR A 30 -5.25 0.19 8.73
N LYS A 31 -5.38 -0.52 9.87
CA LYS A 31 -6.30 -0.12 10.94
C LYS A 31 -5.89 1.19 11.62
N ALA A 32 -4.59 1.45 11.74
CA ALA A 32 -4.07 2.66 12.38
C ALA A 32 -4.18 3.94 11.54
N ILE A 33 -4.38 3.84 10.21
CA ILE A 33 -4.61 5.02 9.35
C ILE A 33 -6.02 5.58 9.62
N PRO A 34 -6.14 6.84 10.04
CA PRO A 34 -7.42 7.51 10.20
C PRO A 34 -7.85 8.10 8.86
N GLY A 35 -9.11 7.90 8.48
CA GLY A 35 -9.66 8.43 7.24
C GLY A 35 -9.49 7.53 6.01
N GLU A 36 -9.43 8.16 4.84
CA GLU A 36 -9.42 7.47 3.55
C GLU A 36 -8.13 6.67 3.33
N LYS A 37 -8.31 5.39 3.01
CA LYS A 37 -7.22 4.45 2.88
C LYS A 37 -7.54 3.37 1.87
N ASP A 38 -6.50 2.91 1.19
CA ASP A 38 -6.56 1.83 0.23
C ASP A 38 -5.32 0.94 0.39
N GLN A 39 -5.39 -0.31 -0.07
CA GLN A 39 -4.31 -1.28 0.03
C GLN A 39 -4.15 -2.07 -1.26
N LEU A 40 -2.92 -2.48 -1.55
CA LEU A 40 -2.55 -3.36 -2.65
C LEU A 40 -1.52 -4.38 -2.17
N ILE A 41 -1.89 -5.66 -2.21
CA ILE A 41 -0.98 -6.77 -1.90
C ILE A 41 -0.61 -7.46 -3.21
N ILE A 42 0.67 -7.48 -3.55
CA ILE A 42 1.19 -8.16 -4.74
C ILE A 42 1.75 -9.52 -4.35
N LYS A 43 1.21 -10.58 -4.95
CA LYS A 43 1.60 -11.96 -4.64
C LYS A 43 2.98 -12.31 -5.22
N GLY A 44 3.81 -12.96 -4.42
CA GLY A 44 5.19 -13.32 -4.72
C GLY A 44 6.16 -12.12 -4.80
N ALA A 45 5.74 -10.92 -4.41
CA ALA A 45 6.63 -9.76 -4.36
C ALA A 45 7.35 -9.72 -3.00
N GLY A 46 8.69 -9.69 -3.03
CA GLY A 46 9.51 -9.40 -1.85
C GLY A 46 9.67 -7.91 -1.59
N HIS A 47 10.51 -7.56 -0.61
CA HIS A 47 10.77 -6.16 -0.24
C HIS A 47 11.16 -5.32 -1.46
N THR A 48 10.43 -4.23 -1.73
CA THR A 48 10.59 -3.33 -2.91
C THR A 48 10.35 -3.95 -4.29
N LYS A 49 9.95 -5.22 -4.38
CA LYS A 49 9.81 -5.94 -5.66
C LYS A 49 8.44 -5.80 -6.32
N SER A 50 7.46 -5.22 -5.62
CA SER A 50 6.08 -5.05 -6.12
C SER A 50 6.04 -4.39 -7.50
N ARG A 51 6.80 -3.31 -7.73
CA ARG A 51 6.83 -2.61 -9.04
C ARG A 51 7.45 -3.44 -10.18
N TYR A 52 8.33 -4.39 -9.85
CA TYR A 52 9.03 -5.20 -10.84
C TYR A 52 8.26 -6.48 -11.16
N ARG A 53 7.49 -6.98 -10.18
CA ARG A 53 6.72 -8.21 -10.30
C ARG A 53 5.46 -7.98 -11.13
N GLU A 54 4.69 -6.96 -10.78
CA GLU A 54 3.47 -6.57 -11.48
C GLU A 54 3.44 -5.05 -11.73
N PRO A 55 4.26 -4.55 -12.68
CA PRO A 55 4.35 -3.12 -12.96
C PRO A 55 3.00 -2.52 -13.33
N GLU A 56 2.23 -3.18 -14.20
CA GLU A 56 0.94 -2.67 -14.66
C GLU A 56 -0.05 -2.52 -13.50
N THR A 57 -0.20 -3.57 -12.67
CA THR A 57 -1.07 -3.54 -11.48
C THR A 57 -0.62 -2.45 -10.50
N TYR A 58 0.68 -2.36 -10.25
CA TYR A 58 1.26 -1.36 -9.34
C TYR A 58 0.96 0.06 -9.80
N TYR A 59 1.32 0.41 -11.04
CA TYR A 59 1.15 1.75 -11.57
C TYR A 59 -0.32 2.10 -11.76
N LYS A 60 -1.14 1.16 -12.26
CA LYS A 60 -2.58 1.36 -12.39
C LYS A 60 -3.22 1.73 -11.06
N LYS A 61 -2.93 0.99 -9.99
CA LYS A 61 -3.49 1.27 -8.66
C LYS A 61 -3.02 2.64 -8.12
N VAL A 62 -1.77 3.00 -8.36
CA VAL A 62 -1.23 4.31 -7.98
C VAL A 62 -1.94 5.43 -8.71
N TYR A 63 -2.12 5.33 -10.03
CA TYR A 63 -2.82 6.34 -10.82
C TYR A 63 -4.31 6.44 -10.45
N GLU A 64 -5.01 5.31 -10.32
CA GLU A 64 -6.40 5.27 -9.86
C GLU A 64 -6.57 5.94 -8.49
N PHE A 65 -5.62 5.72 -7.58
CA PHE A 65 -5.64 6.36 -6.27
C PHE A 65 -5.42 7.88 -6.37
N ILE A 66 -4.45 8.33 -7.18
CA ILE A 66 -4.16 9.75 -7.37
C ILE A 66 -5.35 10.47 -8.05
N ASP A 67 -5.90 9.88 -9.11
CA ASP A 67 -7.04 10.43 -9.87
C ASP A 67 -8.28 10.65 -9.00
N LYS A 68 -8.47 9.80 -7.98
CA LYS A 68 -9.57 9.96 -7.01
C LYS A 68 -9.50 11.29 -6.24
N TYR A 69 -8.30 11.86 -6.06
CA TYR A 69 -8.09 13.08 -5.28
C TYR A 69 -7.59 14.29 -6.10
N GLN A 70 -7.31 14.13 -7.40
CA GLN A 70 -6.93 15.24 -8.30
C GLN A 70 -8.12 16.04 -8.88
N LYS A 71 -9.27 16.07 -8.20
CA LYS A 71 -10.42 16.89 -8.62
C LYS A 71 -10.35 18.32 -8.12
#